data_AF-A0A2T2TSE3-F1
#
_entry.id   AF-A0A2T2TSE3-F1
#
_cell.length_a   1.000
_cell.length_b   1.000
_cell.length_c   1.000
_cell.angle_alpha   90.00
_cell.angle_beta   90.00
_cell.angle_gamma   90.00
#
_symmetry.space_group_name_H-M   'P 1'
#
loop_
_entity.id
_entity.type
_entity.pdbx_description
1 polymer ?
#
loop_
_entity_poly.entity_id
_entity_poly.type
_entity_poly.pdbx_seq_one_letter_code
_entity_poly.pdbx_strand_id
1 'polypeptide(L)'
;MPTDVSAERVPGGASEAASAREAPPQSGVTVQATLLGTGTSTGVPVLGCDCDVCTSDDPRDRRLRSSCHLEVTPRAADGRERPIRLQIDTGPDFRQQALRYGIERVDAALFTHAHFDHVTGIDDLRPFFFGNETPMPCFACPHTADVLRRMFPHIFVHDEYAGAANLVLREITADAVERGAPFRVESRYAAAAPPATAVQPIGLMHGDLPERRLAVLARTLPPEEMETVYLPPAVRKRL
;
A
#
# COMPACT_ATOMS: atom_id res chain seq x y z
N MET A 1 -8.55 59.79 62.93
CA MET A 1 -10.00 60.00 63.14
C MET A 1 -10.67 60.04 61.77
N PRO A 2 -11.76 59.30 61.56
CA PRO A 2 -11.94 57.86 61.66
C PRO A 2 -12.42 57.36 60.26
N THR A 3 -12.75 56.12 59.90
CA THR A 3 -13.41 54.94 60.50
C THR A 3 -13.10 53.77 59.54
N ASP A 4 -12.65 52.59 60.01
CA ASP A 4 -13.52 51.47 60.46
C ASP A 4 -14.13 50.72 59.23
N VAL A 5 -14.25 49.40 59.11
CA VAL A 5 -14.28 48.31 60.08
C VAL A 5 -13.88 47.01 59.35
N SER A 6 -13.33 46.07 60.11
CA SER A 6 -13.02 44.67 59.80
C SER A 6 -14.19 43.85 59.22
N ALA A 7 -13.87 42.84 58.39
CA ALA A 7 -14.62 41.58 58.33
C ALA A 7 -13.68 40.41 57.97
N GLU A 8 -13.74 39.36 58.78
CA GLU A 8 -12.93 38.14 58.76
C GLU A 8 -13.51 37.01 57.87
N ARG A 9 -12.58 36.17 57.35
CA ARG A 9 -12.70 34.75 56.88
C ARG A 9 -13.57 34.46 55.65
N VAL A 10 -13.20 33.56 54.71
CA VAL A 10 -12.80 32.14 54.84
C VAL A 10 -11.92 31.75 53.62
N PRO A 11 -10.94 30.82 53.74
CA PRO A 11 -10.10 30.37 52.63
C PRO A 11 -10.84 29.35 51.76
N GLY A 12 -10.76 29.51 50.44
CA GLY A 12 -11.35 28.56 49.50
C GLY A 12 -10.64 28.58 48.15
N GLY A 13 -10.26 27.39 47.69
CA GLY A 13 -9.88 27.16 46.30
C GLY A 13 -8.40 26.94 46.09
N ALA A 14 -7.93 25.73 46.41
CA ALA A 14 -6.83 25.15 45.67
C ALA A 14 -7.23 25.10 44.19
N SER A 15 -6.61 25.93 43.35
CA SER A 15 -6.69 25.76 41.90
C SER A 15 -5.68 24.68 41.55
N GLU A 16 -6.21 23.47 41.40
CA GLU A 16 -5.53 22.30 40.87
C GLU A 16 -4.72 22.68 39.64
N ALA A 17 -3.41 22.42 39.70
CA ALA A 17 -2.59 22.30 38.51
C ALA A 17 -3.25 21.22 37.64
N ALA A 18 -3.83 21.64 36.52
CA ALA A 18 -4.27 20.74 35.48
C ALA A 18 -3.03 20.00 34.99
N SER A 19 -2.80 18.81 35.56
CA SER A 19 -1.93 17.80 35.00
C SER A 19 -2.40 17.60 33.57
N ALA A 20 -1.63 18.13 32.62
CA ALA A 20 -1.73 17.74 31.24
C ALA A 20 -1.48 16.23 31.24
N ARG A 21 -2.57 15.47 31.18
CA ARG A 21 -2.50 14.05 30.85
C ARG A 21 -1.96 14.02 29.43
N GLU A 22 -0.66 13.79 29.33
CA GLU A 22 0.01 13.52 28.08
C GLU A 22 -0.78 12.38 27.42
N ALA A 23 -1.41 12.70 26.29
CA ALA A 23 -2.17 11.71 25.55
C ALA A 23 -1.21 10.57 25.19
N PRO A 24 -1.64 9.29 25.31
CA PRO A 24 -0.78 8.17 24.94
C PRO A 24 -0.30 8.37 23.49
N PRO A 25 0.95 7.99 23.16
CA PRO A 25 1.48 8.18 21.81
C PRO A 25 0.55 7.49 20.81
N GLN A 26 -0.10 8.28 19.96
CA GLN A 26 -0.97 7.73 18.94
C GLN A 26 -0.09 7.05 17.87
N SER A 27 -0.22 5.74 17.76
CA SER A 27 0.32 4.91 16.68
C SER A 27 -0.29 5.36 15.35
N GLY A 28 0.33 6.34 14.71
CA GLY A 28 -0.13 6.91 13.44
C GLY A 28 0.72 6.44 12.27
N VAL A 29 0.16 6.46 11.07
CA VAL A 29 0.89 6.16 9.83
C VAL A 29 0.61 7.21 8.79
N THR A 30 1.68 7.56 8.07
CA THR A 30 1.61 8.49 6.94
C THR A 30 1.70 7.70 5.65
N VAL A 31 0.75 7.93 4.74
CA VAL A 31 0.74 7.34 3.41
C VAL A 31 0.84 8.48 2.40
N GLN A 32 1.90 8.46 1.58
CA GLN A 32 2.03 9.30 0.41
C GLN A 32 1.71 8.47 -0.84
N ALA A 33 0.77 8.94 -1.66
CA ALA A 33 0.39 8.29 -2.90
C ALA A 33 0.79 9.14 -4.09
N THR A 34 1.56 8.56 -5.01
CA THR A 34 1.93 9.17 -6.28
C THR A 34 1.19 8.46 -7.40
N LEU A 35 0.27 9.18 -8.05
CA LEU A 35 -0.46 8.67 -9.21
C LEU A 35 0.46 8.75 -10.44
N LEU A 36 1.02 7.60 -10.82
CA LEU A 36 1.96 7.49 -11.94
C LEU A 36 1.27 7.58 -13.30
N GLY A 37 0.02 7.13 -13.36
CA GLY A 37 -0.87 7.28 -14.49
C GLY A 37 -2.32 7.26 -14.03
N THR A 38 -3.16 7.96 -14.77
CA THR A 38 -4.59 8.14 -14.50
C THR A 38 -5.45 7.94 -15.76
N GLY A 39 -4.84 7.33 -16.79
CA GLY A 39 -5.47 7.04 -18.06
C GLY A 39 -6.23 5.72 -18.04
N THR A 40 -7.03 5.51 -19.08
CA THR A 40 -7.68 4.23 -19.36
C THR A 40 -6.66 3.17 -19.80
N SER A 41 -7.13 1.97 -20.14
CA SER A 41 -6.29 0.88 -20.65
C SER A 41 -5.52 1.19 -21.94
N THR A 42 -5.93 2.24 -22.66
CA THR A 42 -5.27 2.73 -23.87
C THR A 42 -4.35 3.92 -23.61
N GLY A 43 -4.41 4.51 -22.43
CA GLY A 43 -3.88 5.86 -22.17
C GLY A 43 -4.70 6.94 -22.87
N VAL A 44 -4.26 8.19 -22.73
CA VAL A 44 -4.77 9.36 -23.43
C VAL A 44 -3.57 10.20 -23.91
N PRO A 45 -3.47 10.53 -25.21
CA PRO A 45 -4.43 10.26 -26.28
C PRO A 45 -4.53 8.78 -26.67
N VAL A 46 -5.70 8.39 -27.19
CA VAL A 46 -5.91 7.06 -27.78
C VAL A 46 -5.40 7.07 -29.22
N LEU A 47 -4.72 6.00 -29.63
CA LEU A 47 -4.22 5.86 -31.00
C LEU A 47 -5.35 6.05 -32.03
N GLY A 48 -5.21 7.05 -32.90
CA GLY A 48 -6.18 7.36 -33.96
C GLY A 48 -7.49 8.01 -33.49
N CYS A 49 -7.56 8.54 -32.28
CA CYS A 49 -8.74 9.24 -31.76
C CYS A 49 -8.59 10.76 -31.85
N ASP A 50 -9.57 11.42 -32.48
CA ASP A 50 -9.59 12.88 -32.66
C ASP A 50 -10.61 13.59 -31.74
N CYS A 51 -11.08 12.93 -30.67
CA CYS A 51 -12.02 13.56 -29.74
C CYS A 51 -11.36 14.74 -28.99
N ASP A 52 -12.20 15.64 -28.44
CA ASP A 52 -11.76 16.87 -27.76
C ASP A 52 -10.71 16.62 -26.66
N VAL A 53 -10.77 15.49 -25.95
CA VAL A 53 -9.80 15.15 -24.91
C VAL A 53 -8.46 14.68 -25.50
N CYS A 54 -8.49 13.90 -26.59
CA CYS A 54 -7.27 13.39 -27.22
C CYS A 54 -6.53 14.46 -28.03
N THR A 55 -7.25 15.47 -28.52
CA THR A 55 -6.69 16.61 -29.26
C THR A 55 -6.44 17.85 -28.37
N SER A 56 -6.77 17.76 -27.08
CA SER A 56 -6.56 18.83 -26.09
C SER A 56 -5.08 19.21 -25.96
N ASP A 57 -4.82 20.51 -25.88
CA ASP A 57 -3.50 21.07 -25.55
C ASP A 57 -3.22 21.08 -24.04
N ASP A 58 -4.19 20.75 -23.17
CA ASP A 58 -3.95 20.69 -21.72
C ASP A 58 -3.04 19.48 -21.39
N PRO A 59 -1.85 19.69 -20.80
CA PRO A 59 -0.96 18.60 -20.45
C PRO A 59 -1.55 17.60 -19.44
N ARG A 60 -2.61 17.94 -18.70
CA ARG A 60 -3.34 17.02 -17.80
C ARG A 60 -4.15 15.96 -18.54
N ASP A 61 -4.44 16.17 -19.81
CA ASP A 61 -5.11 15.18 -20.66
C ASP A 61 -4.14 14.15 -21.23
N ARG A 62 -2.82 14.35 -21.07
CA ARG A 62 -1.80 13.34 -21.41
C ARG A 62 -1.64 12.35 -20.26
N ARG A 63 -2.34 11.22 -20.34
CA ARG A 63 -2.45 10.26 -19.25
C ARG A 63 -1.89 8.90 -19.65
N LEU A 64 -0.88 8.45 -18.92
CA LEU A 64 -0.39 7.08 -18.97
C LEU A 64 -1.37 6.14 -18.27
N ARG A 65 -1.29 4.82 -18.56
CA ARG A 65 -2.15 3.81 -17.94
C ARG A 65 -2.07 3.84 -16.42
N SER A 66 -3.19 3.50 -15.79
CA SER A 66 -3.36 3.58 -14.34
C SER A 66 -2.28 2.81 -13.58
N SER A 67 -1.57 3.50 -12.69
CA SER A 67 -0.60 2.91 -11.77
C SER A 67 -0.34 3.88 -10.62
N CYS A 68 0.02 3.37 -9.45
CA CYS A 68 0.25 4.17 -8.25
C CYS A 68 1.48 3.68 -7.48
N HIS A 69 2.28 4.62 -6.98
CA HIS A 69 3.36 4.33 -6.04
C HIS A 69 2.99 4.84 -4.65
N LEU A 70 3.05 3.96 -3.66
CA LEU A 70 2.74 4.30 -2.27
C LEU A 70 4.00 4.29 -1.42
N GLU A 71 4.22 5.34 -0.66
CA GLU A 71 5.21 5.37 0.42
C GLU A 71 4.46 5.36 1.75
N VAL A 72 4.53 4.23 2.46
CA VAL A 72 3.88 4.01 3.75
C VAL A 72 4.92 4.13 4.84
N THR A 73 4.78 5.11 5.73
CA THR A 73 5.71 5.36 6.84
C THR A 73 5.02 5.03 8.15
N PRO A 74 5.32 3.87 8.76
CA PRO A 74 4.89 3.57 10.12
C PRO A 74 5.58 4.52 11.10
N ARG A 75 4.85 5.10 12.07
CA ARG A 75 5.50 5.74 13.24
C ARG A 75 6.13 4.65 14.09
N ALA A 76 7.45 4.52 14.02
CA ALA A 76 8.19 3.61 14.87
C ALA A 76 8.45 4.25 16.25
N ALA A 77 8.29 3.47 17.32
CA ALA A 77 8.54 3.92 18.69
C ALA A 77 10.02 4.28 18.94
N ASP A 78 10.94 3.79 18.11
CA ASP A 78 12.38 4.05 18.17
C ASP A 78 12.85 5.26 17.34
N GLY A 79 11.90 6.01 16.75
CA GLY A 79 12.16 7.19 15.93
C GLY A 79 12.74 6.90 14.54
N ARG A 80 12.88 5.63 14.14
CA ARG A 80 13.38 5.24 12.80
C ARG A 80 12.22 5.14 11.82
N GLU A 81 11.79 6.29 11.31
CA GLU A 81 10.82 6.35 10.22
C GLU A 81 11.47 5.86 8.93
N ARG A 82 11.13 4.64 8.51
CA ARG A 82 11.58 4.08 7.23
C ARG A 82 10.35 3.74 6.39
N PRO A 83 10.14 4.44 5.26
CA PRO A 83 9.01 4.14 4.40
C PRO A 83 9.16 2.76 3.76
N ILE A 84 8.00 2.15 3.55
CA ILE A 84 7.81 0.96 2.73
C ILE A 84 7.19 1.45 1.43
N ARG A 85 7.88 1.16 0.32
CA ARG A 85 7.52 1.60 -1.03
C ARG A 85 6.78 0.47 -1.75
N LEU A 86 5.48 0.66 -1.95
CA LEU A 86 4.61 -0.31 -2.60
C LEU A 86 4.29 0.17 -4.02
N GLN A 87 4.55 -0.68 -5.01
CA GLN A 87 4.16 -0.42 -6.39
C GLN A 87 2.80 -1.08 -6.67
N ILE A 88 1.79 -0.29 -7.04
CA ILE A 88 0.47 -0.79 -7.43
C ILE A 88 0.41 -0.82 -8.96
N ASP A 89 0.31 -2.04 -9.49
CA ASP A 89 0.33 -2.37 -10.92
C ASP A 89 1.61 -1.92 -11.65
N THR A 90 2.02 -2.70 -12.64
CA THR A 90 3.14 -2.41 -13.54
C THR A 90 2.69 -2.61 -14.98
N GLY A 91 1.95 -1.62 -15.48
CA GLY A 91 1.50 -1.57 -16.88
C GLY A 91 2.64 -1.33 -17.86
N PRO A 92 2.37 -1.29 -19.17
CA PRO A 92 3.40 -1.09 -20.20
C PRO A 92 4.09 0.29 -20.11
N ASP A 93 3.49 1.23 -19.38
CA ASP A 93 4.04 2.56 -19.13
C ASP A 93 4.95 2.60 -17.88
N PHE A 94 5.12 1.50 -17.14
CA PHE A 94 5.79 1.51 -15.84
C PHE A 94 7.23 2.03 -15.90
N ARG A 95 8.03 1.64 -16.90
CA ARG A 95 9.40 2.16 -17.04
C ARG A 95 9.44 3.68 -17.14
N GLN A 96 8.62 4.28 -18.02
CA GLN A 96 8.60 5.73 -18.18
C GLN A 96 8.01 6.44 -16.96
N GLN A 97 7.04 5.82 -16.29
CA GLN A 97 6.48 6.30 -15.03
C GLN A 97 7.56 6.33 -13.93
N ALA A 98 8.27 5.23 -13.73
CA ALA A 98 9.34 5.12 -12.74
C ALA A 98 10.46 6.14 -13.00
N LEU A 99 10.88 6.32 -14.26
CA LEU A 99 11.87 7.32 -14.63
C LEU A 99 11.39 8.75 -14.38
N ARG A 100 10.13 9.06 -14.76
CA ARG A 100 9.55 10.40 -14.58
C ARG A 100 9.47 10.81 -13.10
N TYR A 101 9.13 9.87 -12.22
CA TYR A 101 8.94 10.13 -10.79
C TYR A 101 10.18 9.77 -9.95
N GLY A 102 11.27 9.33 -10.56
CA GLY A 102 12.51 8.98 -9.85
C GLY A 102 12.34 7.81 -8.89
N ILE A 103 11.54 6.81 -9.24
CA ILE A 103 11.36 5.62 -8.41
C ILE A 103 12.66 4.81 -8.42
N GLU A 104 13.34 4.81 -7.27
CA GLU A 104 14.63 4.15 -7.07
C GLU A 104 14.52 2.86 -6.22
N ARG A 105 13.38 2.64 -5.57
CA ARG A 105 13.17 1.53 -4.65
C ARG A 105 11.71 1.06 -4.65
N VAL A 106 11.53 -0.25 -4.67
CA VAL A 106 10.26 -0.94 -4.50
C VAL A 106 10.46 -2.07 -3.50
N ASP A 107 9.69 -2.04 -2.40
CA ASP A 107 9.70 -3.10 -1.39
C ASP A 107 8.81 -4.27 -1.80
N ALA A 108 7.65 -3.99 -2.39
CA ALA A 108 6.72 -4.98 -2.90
C ALA A 108 5.91 -4.44 -4.08
N ALA A 109 5.48 -5.32 -4.99
CA ALA A 109 4.50 -5.00 -6.02
C ALA A 109 3.15 -5.63 -5.67
N LEU A 110 2.06 -4.93 -5.94
CA LEU A 110 0.70 -5.41 -5.72
C LEU A 110 -0.07 -5.26 -7.02
N PHE A 111 -0.69 -6.34 -7.47
CA PHE A 111 -1.45 -6.40 -8.70
C PHE A 111 -2.94 -6.43 -8.41
N THR A 112 -3.66 -5.45 -8.96
CA THR A 112 -5.10 -5.34 -8.76
C THR A 112 -5.84 -6.41 -9.57
N HIS A 113 -5.44 -6.62 -10.82
CA HIS A 113 -5.93 -7.66 -11.72
C HIS A 113 -5.05 -7.84 -12.96
N ALA A 114 -5.24 -8.95 -13.68
CA ALA A 114 -4.40 -9.33 -14.82
C ALA A 114 -4.91 -8.83 -16.20
N HIS A 115 -5.31 -7.57 -16.32
CA HIS A 115 -5.45 -6.95 -17.65
C HIS A 115 -4.10 -6.41 -18.13
N PHE A 116 -3.94 -6.35 -19.46
CA PHE A 116 -2.69 -5.96 -20.12
C PHE A 116 -2.10 -4.65 -19.59
N ASP A 117 -2.96 -3.64 -19.41
CA ASP A 117 -2.61 -2.31 -18.95
C ASP A 117 -2.11 -2.23 -17.51
N HIS A 118 -2.23 -3.31 -16.73
CA HIS A 118 -1.83 -3.38 -15.33
C HIS A 118 -0.59 -4.27 -15.07
N VAL A 119 -0.23 -5.16 -16.00
CA VAL A 119 0.77 -6.22 -15.72
C VAL A 119 1.93 -6.32 -16.70
N THR A 120 1.86 -5.69 -17.87
CA THR A 120 2.82 -5.97 -18.95
C THR A 120 4.18 -5.30 -18.83
N GLY A 121 4.34 -4.34 -17.92
CA GLY A 121 5.64 -3.77 -17.56
C GLY A 121 6.31 -4.46 -16.36
N ILE A 122 5.83 -5.64 -15.95
CA ILE A 122 6.35 -6.36 -14.78
C ILE A 122 7.87 -6.67 -14.86
N ASP A 123 8.43 -6.90 -16.05
CA ASP A 123 9.87 -7.15 -16.20
C ASP A 123 10.72 -5.90 -15.91
N ASP A 124 10.13 -4.69 -16.00
CA ASP A 124 10.81 -3.46 -15.61
C ASP A 124 10.96 -3.31 -14.08
N LEU A 125 10.48 -4.28 -13.27
CA LEU A 125 10.85 -4.39 -11.86
C LEU A 125 12.27 -4.94 -11.65
N ARG A 126 12.84 -5.58 -12.67
CA ARG A 126 14.15 -6.20 -12.64
C ARG A 126 15.29 -5.30 -12.17
N PRO A 127 15.42 -4.03 -12.59
CA PRO A 127 16.50 -3.16 -12.15
C PRO A 127 16.52 -2.90 -10.62
N PHE A 128 15.37 -3.03 -9.94
CA PHE A 128 15.31 -2.90 -8.47
C PHE A 128 15.96 -4.07 -7.73
N PHE A 129 16.35 -5.13 -8.44
CA PHE A 129 17.14 -6.23 -7.90
C PHE A 129 18.65 -5.95 -7.93
N PHE A 130 19.14 -5.11 -8.85
CA PHE A 130 20.59 -4.92 -9.07
C PHE A 130 21.33 -4.32 -7.86
N GLY A 131 20.62 -3.55 -7.02
CA GLY A 131 21.15 -3.01 -5.76
C GLY A 131 20.66 -3.73 -4.49
N ASN A 132 19.81 -4.75 -4.64
CA ASN A 132 19.27 -5.54 -3.52
C ASN A 132 18.86 -6.92 -4.05
N GLU A 133 19.62 -7.95 -3.75
CA GLU A 133 19.36 -9.31 -4.25
C GLU A 133 18.29 -10.09 -3.45
N THR A 134 17.66 -9.45 -2.46
CA THR A 134 16.53 -10.07 -1.76
C THR A 134 15.35 -10.21 -2.74
N PRO A 135 14.66 -11.35 -2.89
CA PRO A 135 13.55 -11.46 -3.83
C PRO A 135 12.40 -10.46 -3.56
N MET A 136 11.69 -9.99 -4.61
CA MET A 136 10.59 -9.02 -4.44
C MET A 136 9.27 -9.75 -4.19
N PRO A 137 8.60 -9.56 -3.05
CA PRO A 137 7.25 -10.06 -2.90
C PRO A 137 6.30 -9.33 -3.86
N CYS A 138 5.54 -10.10 -4.63
CA CYS A 138 4.46 -9.63 -5.47
C CYS A 138 3.15 -10.19 -4.95
N PHE A 139 2.15 -9.35 -4.68
CA PHE A 139 0.87 -9.80 -4.15
C PHE A 139 -0.22 -9.71 -5.20
N ALA A 140 -1.03 -10.75 -5.32
CA ALA A 140 -2.13 -10.84 -6.28
C ALA A 140 -3.20 -11.81 -5.76
N CYS A 141 -4.45 -11.70 -6.23
CA CYS A 141 -5.43 -12.78 -6.02
C CYS A 141 -5.04 -14.04 -6.82
N PRO A 142 -5.54 -15.24 -6.48
CA PRO A 142 -5.16 -16.49 -7.15
C PRO A 142 -5.32 -16.45 -8.67
N HIS A 143 -6.46 -15.94 -9.16
CA HIS A 143 -6.68 -15.79 -10.60
C HIS A 143 -5.62 -14.90 -11.28
N THR A 144 -5.33 -13.73 -10.70
CA THR A 144 -4.30 -12.82 -11.22
C THR A 144 -2.92 -13.47 -11.16
N ALA A 145 -2.61 -14.17 -10.08
CA ALA A 145 -1.35 -14.87 -9.92
C ALA A 145 -1.16 -15.96 -10.99
N ASP A 146 -2.19 -16.74 -11.28
CA ASP A 146 -2.15 -17.76 -12.33
C ASP A 146 -1.95 -17.18 -13.72
N VAL A 147 -2.61 -16.05 -14.03
CA VAL A 147 -2.40 -15.36 -15.31
C VAL A 147 -0.97 -14.82 -15.41
N LEU A 148 -0.44 -14.21 -14.34
CA LEU A 148 0.94 -13.71 -14.30
C LEU A 148 1.96 -14.84 -14.54
N ARG A 149 1.80 -15.99 -13.89
CA ARG A 149 2.67 -17.17 -14.08
C ARG A 149 2.66 -17.65 -15.53
N ARG A 150 1.50 -17.61 -16.20
CA ARG A 150 1.35 -18.03 -17.60
C ARG A 150 1.92 -17.01 -18.58
N MET A 151 1.72 -15.71 -18.33
CA MET A 151 2.20 -14.64 -19.20
C MET A 151 3.71 -14.45 -19.10
N PHE A 152 4.27 -14.59 -17.89
CA PHE A 152 5.67 -14.25 -17.59
C PHE A 152 6.38 -15.37 -16.82
N PRO A 153 6.43 -16.61 -17.36
CA PRO A 153 7.01 -17.74 -16.63
C PRO A 153 8.44 -17.44 -16.17
N HIS A 154 9.27 -16.85 -17.04
CA HIS A 154 10.67 -16.50 -16.78
C HIS A 154 10.90 -15.53 -15.60
N ILE A 155 9.87 -14.79 -15.15
CA ILE A 155 9.99 -13.84 -14.03
C ILE A 155 9.94 -14.57 -12.67
N PHE A 156 9.24 -15.70 -12.64
CA PHE A 156 8.96 -16.46 -11.42
C PHE A 156 9.78 -17.74 -11.30
N VAL A 157 10.68 -18.01 -12.25
CA VAL A 157 11.67 -19.08 -12.11
C VAL A 157 12.91 -18.52 -11.43
N HIS A 158 13.28 -19.13 -10.30
CA HIS A 158 14.51 -18.82 -9.58
C HIS A 158 15.69 -19.57 -10.23
N ASP A 159 16.86 -18.94 -10.29
CA ASP A 159 18.17 -19.50 -10.70
C ASP A 159 18.48 -19.72 -12.19
N GLU A 160 17.67 -19.25 -13.14
CA GLU A 160 17.97 -19.51 -14.57
C GLU A 160 19.08 -18.61 -15.17
N TYR A 161 19.24 -17.36 -14.72
CA TYR A 161 20.34 -16.48 -15.16
C TYR A 161 20.49 -15.21 -14.30
N ALA A 162 21.72 -14.66 -14.28
CA ALA A 162 22.06 -13.44 -13.55
C ALA A 162 21.18 -12.25 -14.01
N GLY A 163 20.54 -11.61 -13.04
CA GLY A 163 19.73 -10.42 -13.27
C GLY A 163 18.26 -10.66 -13.60
N ALA A 164 17.68 -11.85 -13.37
CA ALA A 164 16.22 -12.00 -13.40
C ALA A 164 15.53 -11.10 -12.35
N ALA A 165 14.26 -10.72 -12.57
CA ALA A 165 13.50 -9.89 -11.63
C ALA A 165 13.32 -10.54 -10.25
N ASN A 166 13.42 -11.88 -10.16
CA ASN A 166 13.33 -12.67 -8.93
C ASN A 166 12.14 -12.26 -8.06
N LEU A 167 10.96 -12.31 -8.68
CA LEU A 167 9.70 -12.00 -8.01
C LEU A 167 9.19 -13.25 -7.29
N VAL A 168 8.70 -13.08 -6.05
CA VAL A 168 8.05 -14.13 -5.27
C VAL A 168 6.57 -13.80 -5.21
N LEU A 169 5.77 -14.56 -5.95
CA LEU A 169 4.33 -14.35 -6.01
C LEU A 169 3.66 -14.90 -4.74
N ARG A 170 2.94 -14.04 -4.03
CA ARG A 170 2.18 -14.32 -2.81
C ARG A 170 0.70 -14.11 -3.07
N GLU A 171 -0.07 -15.17 -2.96
CA GLU A 171 -1.50 -15.10 -3.22
C GLU A 171 -2.27 -14.55 -2.01
N ILE A 172 -3.16 -13.59 -2.27
CA ILE A 172 -4.15 -13.09 -1.32
C ILE A 172 -5.41 -13.90 -1.56
N THR A 173 -5.73 -14.83 -0.66
CA THR A 173 -6.85 -15.75 -0.84
C THR A 173 -8.19 -15.01 -1.05
N ALA A 174 -9.09 -15.58 -1.83
CA ALA A 174 -10.42 -15.00 -2.05
C ALA A 174 -11.15 -14.71 -0.73
N ASP A 175 -11.02 -15.64 0.22
CA ASP A 175 -11.53 -15.54 1.59
C ASP A 175 -10.92 -14.36 2.39
N ALA A 176 -9.62 -14.07 2.21
CA ALA A 176 -8.99 -12.88 2.78
C ALA A 176 -9.53 -11.59 2.13
N VAL A 177 -9.75 -11.59 0.82
CA VAL A 177 -10.36 -10.45 0.11
C VAL A 177 -11.80 -10.20 0.58
N GLU A 178 -12.60 -11.25 0.71
CA GLU A 178 -14.00 -11.16 1.14
C GLU A 178 -14.16 -10.61 2.55
N ARG A 179 -13.29 -11.03 3.47
CA ARG A 179 -13.29 -10.52 4.85
C ARG A 179 -12.56 -9.20 5.02
N GLY A 180 -11.89 -8.70 3.98
CA GLY A 180 -10.95 -7.59 4.11
C GLY A 180 -9.86 -7.89 5.14
N ALA A 181 -9.39 -9.14 5.20
CA ALA A 181 -8.37 -9.56 6.13
C ALA A 181 -7.01 -8.99 5.69
N PRO A 182 -6.35 -8.16 6.52
CA PRO A 182 -5.09 -7.55 6.12
C PRO A 182 -3.98 -8.59 5.97
N PHE A 183 -3.10 -8.36 5.00
CA PHE A 183 -1.85 -9.11 4.86
C PHE A 183 -0.66 -8.20 5.18
N ARG A 184 0.42 -8.79 5.66
CA ARG A 184 1.61 -8.06 6.07
C ARG A 184 2.61 -7.95 4.91
N VAL A 185 3.14 -6.75 4.73
CA VAL A 185 4.24 -6.44 3.81
C VAL A 185 5.43 -5.94 4.61
N GLU A 186 6.56 -6.62 4.45
CA GLU A 186 7.83 -6.23 5.06
C GLU A 186 8.73 -5.55 4.04
N SER A 187 9.55 -4.61 4.51
CA SER A 187 10.65 -4.11 3.70
C SER A 187 11.67 -5.21 3.46
N ARG A 188 12.06 -5.39 2.20
CA ARG A 188 13.16 -6.26 1.78
C ARG A 188 14.54 -5.60 1.86
N TYR A 189 14.65 -4.39 2.41
CA TYR A 189 15.91 -3.61 2.48
C TYR A 189 16.52 -3.58 3.90
N ALA A 190 15.93 -4.30 4.86
CA ALA A 190 16.44 -4.39 6.22
C ALA A 190 16.39 -5.84 6.72
N ALA A 191 17.56 -6.44 6.99
CA ALA A 191 17.64 -7.84 7.41
C ALA A 191 17.27 -8.05 8.89
N ALA A 192 17.56 -7.08 9.76
CA ALA A 192 17.24 -7.13 11.19
C ALA A 192 16.04 -6.23 11.47
N ALA A 193 14.91 -6.83 11.87
CA ALA A 193 13.64 -6.15 12.17
C ALA A 193 13.16 -5.20 11.05
N PRO A 194 12.80 -5.73 9.86
CA PRO A 194 12.34 -4.89 8.77
C PRO A 194 11.08 -4.09 9.15
N PRO A 195 11.00 -2.80 8.78
CA PRO A 195 9.75 -2.06 8.81
C PRO A 195 8.66 -2.85 8.08
N ALA A 196 7.46 -2.88 8.65
CA ALA A 196 6.34 -3.58 8.05
C ALA A 196 5.06 -2.76 8.09
N THR A 197 4.19 -3.03 7.12
CA THR A 197 2.86 -2.45 7.03
C THR A 197 1.84 -3.58 6.84
N ALA A 198 0.66 -3.39 7.41
CA ALA A 198 -0.50 -4.17 7.03
C ALA A 198 -1.18 -3.51 5.82
N VAL A 199 -1.69 -4.34 4.94
CA VAL A 199 -2.40 -3.93 3.73
C VAL A 199 -3.72 -4.67 3.70
N GLN A 200 -4.81 -3.91 3.70
CA GLN A 200 -6.16 -4.43 3.67
C GLN A 200 -6.64 -4.58 2.22
N PRO A 201 -6.96 -5.81 1.78
CA PRO A 201 -7.60 -6.01 0.50
C PRO A 201 -9.06 -5.56 0.54
N ILE A 202 -9.55 -5.00 -0.56
CA ILE A 202 -10.95 -4.65 -0.77
C ILE A 202 -11.40 -5.35 -2.05
N GLY A 203 -12.38 -6.25 -1.95
CA GLY A 203 -12.98 -6.89 -3.12
C GLY A 203 -13.87 -5.93 -3.90
N LEU A 204 -13.63 -5.78 -5.20
CA LEU A 204 -14.44 -4.97 -6.13
C LEU A 204 -14.85 -5.78 -7.36
N MET A 205 -16.06 -5.53 -7.88
CA MET A 205 -16.48 -6.10 -9.16
C MET A 205 -15.96 -5.25 -10.32
N HIS A 206 -15.51 -5.89 -11.40
CA HIS A 206 -15.12 -5.21 -12.64
C HIS A 206 -15.47 -6.09 -13.85
N GLY A 207 -16.65 -5.82 -14.41
CA GLY A 207 -17.27 -6.62 -15.46
C GLY A 207 -17.67 -8.02 -14.99
N ASP A 208 -17.95 -8.88 -15.96
CA ASP A 208 -18.41 -10.27 -15.74
C ASP A 208 -17.25 -11.25 -15.57
N LEU A 209 -16.08 -10.79 -15.09
CA LEU A 209 -15.00 -11.71 -14.78
C LEU A 209 -15.36 -12.55 -13.53
N PRO A 210 -14.93 -13.82 -13.46
CA PRO A 210 -15.41 -14.76 -12.44
C PRO A 210 -15.08 -14.42 -10.98
N GLU A 211 -14.27 -13.40 -10.71
CA GLU A 211 -13.75 -13.13 -9.36
C GLU A 211 -13.68 -11.64 -9.02
N ARG A 212 -14.04 -11.33 -7.76
CA ARG A 212 -13.91 -10.00 -7.14
C ARG A 212 -12.45 -9.58 -7.18
N ARG A 213 -12.14 -8.45 -7.82
CA ARG A 213 -10.80 -7.88 -7.96
C ARG A 213 -10.33 -7.23 -6.68
N LEU A 214 -9.02 -7.14 -6.53
CA LEU A 214 -8.38 -6.52 -5.38
C LEU A 214 -8.21 -5.02 -5.62
N ALA A 215 -8.91 -4.19 -4.86
CA ALA A 215 -8.44 -2.85 -4.54
C ALA A 215 -7.62 -2.91 -3.26
N VAL A 216 -6.49 -2.21 -3.24
CA VAL A 216 -5.54 -2.22 -2.13
C VAL A 216 -5.78 -0.99 -1.27
N LEU A 217 -6.16 -1.16 -0.01
CA LEU A 217 -6.13 -0.10 0.99
C LEU A 217 -5.06 -0.42 2.03
N ALA A 218 -3.96 0.33 2.06
CA ALA A 218 -2.96 0.16 3.11
C ALA A 218 -3.51 0.74 4.44
N ARG A 219 -3.80 -0.13 5.42
CA ARG A 219 -3.99 0.23 6.82
C ARG A 219 -2.94 -0.50 7.63
N THR A 220 -1.95 0.22 8.12
CA THR A 220 -1.00 -0.27 9.13
C THR A 220 -1.69 -0.50 10.46
N LEU A 221 -1.56 -1.70 10.99
CA LEU A 221 -1.82 -2.01 12.38
C LEU A 221 -0.46 -2.17 13.07
N PRO A 222 -0.28 -1.66 14.29
CA PRO A 222 0.94 -1.92 15.02
C PRO A 222 1.06 -3.43 15.34
N PRO A 223 2.29 -3.97 15.54
CA PRO A 223 2.51 -5.40 15.75
C PRO A 223 1.64 -6.02 16.86
N GLU A 224 1.35 -5.27 17.91
CA GLU A 224 0.51 -5.66 19.04
C GLU A 224 -0.99 -5.81 18.70
N GLU A 225 -1.49 -5.13 17.66
CA GLU A 225 -2.86 -5.32 17.18
C GLU A 225 -3.00 -6.55 16.26
N MET A 226 -1.88 -7.15 15.83
CA MET A 226 -1.89 -8.34 14.97
C MET A 226 -2.25 -9.64 15.73
N GLU A 227 -1.90 -9.77 17.01
CA GLU A 227 -2.25 -10.95 17.82
C GLU A 227 -3.74 -11.01 18.20
N THR A 228 -4.44 -9.87 18.14
CA THR A 228 -5.84 -9.77 18.60
C THR A 228 -6.85 -10.11 17.50
N VAL A 229 -6.41 -10.16 16.23
CA VAL A 229 -7.26 -10.52 15.10
C VAL A 229 -7.13 -12.01 14.83
N TYR A 230 -8.00 -12.79 15.49
CA TYR A 230 -8.56 -14.10 15.11
C TYR A 230 -8.57 -15.13 16.26
N LEU A 231 -9.56 -15.04 17.14
CA LEU A 231 -10.13 -16.20 17.81
C LEU A 231 -11.62 -16.27 17.42
N PRO A 232 -12.04 -17.16 16.50
CA PRO A 232 -13.46 -17.34 16.23
C PRO A 232 -14.15 -17.85 17.50
N PRO A 233 -15.36 -17.36 17.85
CA PRO A 233 -16.12 -17.93 18.95
C PRO A 233 -16.37 -19.41 18.68
N ALA A 234 -16.08 -20.27 19.65
CA ALA A 234 -16.44 -21.69 19.60
C ALA A 234 -17.96 -21.81 19.35
N VAL A 235 -18.32 -22.28 18.16
CA VAL A 235 -19.71 -22.60 17.81
C VAL A 235 -20.13 -23.77 18.71
N ARG A 236 -20.82 -23.47 19.80
CA ARG A 236 -21.56 -24.46 20.58
C ARG A 236 -22.70 -24.96 19.71
N LYS A 237 -22.57 -26.17 19.17
CA LYS A 237 -23.71 -26.94 18.63
C LYS A 237 -24.71 -27.13 19.78
N ARG A 238 -25.89 -26.53 19.66
CA ARG A 238 -27.07 -26.96 20.41
C ARG A 238 -27.78 -28.02 19.56
N LEU A 239 -27.82 -29.23 20.13
CA LEU A 239 -28.61 -30.43 19.80
C LEU A 239 -28.48 -30.95 18.36
#